data_AF-A0A3M8RTD7-F1
#
_entry.id   AF-A0A3M8RTD7-F1
#
_cell.length_a   1.000
_cell.length_b   1.000
_cell.length_c   1.000
_cell.angle_alpha   90.00
_cell.angle_beta   90.00
_cell.angle_gamma   90.00
#
_symmetry.space_group_name_H-M   'P 1'
#
loop_
_entity.id
_entity.type
_entity.pdbx_description
1 polymer ?
#
loop_
_entity_poly.entity_id
_entity_poly.type
_entity_poly.pdbx_seq_one_letter_code
_entity_poly.pdbx_strand_id
1 'polypeptide(L)'
;MKLNAMQTQVAKLYEEGTHGQVRTLEDADVHHDALFLFLLQEAETCSDTEDLIGRLAVTIDRLQDLLEALETRSNATAEADEDNEPTNA
;
A
#
# COMPACT_ATOMS: atom_id res chain seq x y z
N MET A 1 4.41 12.40 17.95
CA MET A 1 2.93 12.47 18.07
C MET A 1 2.46 11.37 19.02
N LYS A 2 1.40 11.55 19.82
CA LYS A 2 0.91 10.49 20.72
C LYS A 2 -0.11 9.64 19.97
N LEU A 3 0.18 8.35 19.79
CA LEU A 3 -0.73 7.41 19.12
C LEU A 3 -2.01 7.18 19.95
N ASN A 4 -3.14 7.05 19.27
CA ASN A 4 -4.39 6.62 19.88
C ASN A 4 -4.35 5.10 20.17
N ALA A 5 -5.41 4.57 20.80
CA ALA A 5 -5.46 3.15 21.17
C ALA A 5 -5.35 2.20 19.97
N MET A 6 -6.04 2.50 18.87
CA MET A 6 -6.03 1.71 17.64
C MET A 6 -4.68 1.77 16.94
N GLN A 7 -4.12 2.96 16.77
CA GLN A 7 -2.78 3.18 16.23
C GLN A 7 -1.70 2.47 17.05
N THR A 8 -1.84 2.46 18.38
CA THR A 8 -0.93 1.71 19.27
C THR A 8 -1.02 0.20 19.02
N GLN A 9 -2.23 -0.33 18.80
CA GLN A 9 -2.42 -1.74 18.49
C GLN A 9 -1.83 -2.11 17.12
N VAL A 10 -2.07 -1.29 16.10
CA VAL A 10 -1.47 -1.44 14.77
C VAL A 10 0.06 -1.39 14.84
N ALA A 11 0.62 -0.42 15.57
CA ALA A 11 2.06 -0.31 15.77
C ALA A 11 2.67 -1.57 16.40
N LYS A 12 2.02 -2.13 17.43
CA LYS A 12 2.48 -3.38 18.06
C LYS A 12 2.44 -4.56 17.09
N LEU A 13 1.35 -4.72 16.35
CA LEU A 13 1.22 -5.80 15.36
C LEU A 13 2.25 -5.67 14.23
N TYR A 14 2.55 -4.43 13.81
CA TYR A 14 3.56 -4.16 12.80
C TYR A 14 4.98 -4.47 13.31
N GLU A 15 5.29 -4.12 14.56
CA GLU A 15 6.56 -4.42 15.23
C GLU A 15 6.77 -5.94 15.44
N GLU A 16 5.72 -6.66 15.84
CA GLU A 16 5.74 -8.12 16.07
C GLU A 16 5.79 -8.93 14.76
N GLY A 17 5.41 -8.31 13.64
CA GLY A 17 5.39 -8.95 12.33
C GLY A 17 6.78 -9.15 11.69
N THR A 18 6.83 -9.92 10.61
CA THR A 18 8.04 -10.15 9.79
C THR A 18 8.60 -8.89 9.09
N HIS A 19 8.00 -7.72 9.30
CA HIS A 19 8.28 -6.48 8.57
C HIS A 19 9.32 -5.57 9.24
N GLY A 20 9.82 -5.88 10.44
CA GLY A 20 10.49 -4.87 11.29
C GLY A 20 12.02 -4.80 11.25
N GLN A 21 12.60 -4.05 10.30
CA GLN A 21 13.74 -3.16 10.64
C GLN A 21 13.25 -1.85 11.29
N VAL A 22 11.99 -1.47 11.04
CA VAL A 22 11.32 -0.27 11.56
C VAL A 22 10.39 -0.69 12.69
N ARG A 23 10.61 -0.18 13.91
CA ARG A 23 9.90 -0.63 15.12
C ARG A 23 9.11 0.47 15.81
N THR A 24 9.36 1.72 15.44
CA THR A 24 8.73 2.89 16.07
C THR A 24 8.22 3.86 15.01
N LEU A 25 7.31 4.76 15.42
CA LEU A 25 6.87 5.88 14.57
C LEU A 25 8.05 6.77 14.15
N GLU A 26 9.04 6.95 15.04
CA GLU A 26 10.25 7.70 14.72
C GLU A 26 11.10 7.00 13.64
N ASP A 27 11.24 5.67 13.72
CA ASP A 27 11.90 4.90 12.68
C ASP A 27 11.15 4.99 11.35
N ALA A 28 9.81 5.03 11.39
CA ALA A 28 8.95 5.12 10.22
C ALA A 28 9.14 6.45 9.47
N ASP A 29 9.18 7.54 10.22
CA ASP A 29 9.41 8.89 9.68
C ASP A 29 10.82 9.01 9.10
N VAL A 30 11.83 8.38 9.73
CA VAL A 30 13.22 8.38 9.24
C VAL A 30 13.37 7.54 7.98
N HIS A 31 12.82 6.32 7.98
CA HIS A 31 12.96 5.37 6.87
C HIS A 31 11.89 5.54 5.78
N HIS A 32 10.95 6.47 5.97
CA HIS A 32 9.80 6.68 5.08
C HIS A 32 9.05 5.37 4.81
N ASP A 33 8.76 4.62 5.88
CA ASP A 33 7.96 3.40 5.76
C ASP A 33 6.50 3.79 5.44
N ALA A 34 6.25 3.94 4.14
CA ALA A 34 4.96 4.40 3.62
C ALA A 34 3.82 3.45 3.98
N LEU A 35 4.09 2.14 4.11
CA LEU A 35 3.08 1.17 4.53
C LEU A 35 2.72 1.39 5.99
N PHE A 36 3.71 1.52 6.87
CA PHE A 36 3.44 1.72 8.28
C PHE A 36 2.72 3.05 8.54
N LEU A 37 3.16 4.14 7.89
CA LEU A 37 2.51 5.44 8.02
C LEU A 37 1.07 5.42 7.49
N PHE A 38 0.83 4.76 6.36
CA PHE A 38 -0.53 4.55 5.84
C PHE A 38 -1.41 3.82 6.85
N LEU A 39 -0.94 2.72 7.45
CA LEU A 39 -1.70 1.96 8.44
C LEU A 39 -2.04 2.79 9.68
N LEU A 40 -1.11 3.64 10.15
CA LEU A 40 -1.37 4.53 11.27
C LEU A 40 -2.39 5.61 10.94
N GLN A 41 -2.41 6.11 9.71
CA GLN A 41 -3.39 7.08 9.24
C GLN A 41 -4.78 6.47 9.16
N GLU A 42 -4.92 5.27 8.59
CA GLU A 42 -6.20 4.56 8.53
C GLU A 42 -6.74 4.27 9.94
N ALA A 43 -5.87 3.84 10.85
CA ALA A 43 -6.21 3.56 12.24
C ALA A 43 -6.61 4.81 13.05
N GLU A 44 -6.24 6.02 12.62
CA GLU A 44 -6.52 7.25 13.38
C GLU A 44 -8.02 7.49 13.57
N THR A 45 -8.80 7.18 12.54
CA THR A 45 -10.24 7.50 12.46
C THR A 45 -11.15 6.28 12.59
N CYS A 46 -10.59 5.11 12.92
CA CYS A 46 -11.36 3.89 13.12
C CYS A 46 -11.94 3.81 14.54
N SER A 47 -13.21 3.43 14.66
CA SER A 47 -13.86 3.23 15.96
C SER A 47 -13.39 1.95 16.66
N ASP A 48 -13.09 0.92 15.86
CA ASP A 48 -12.74 -0.43 16.30
C ASP A 48 -11.97 -1.18 15.20
N THR A 49 -11.61 -2.42 15.51
CA THR A 49 -10.83 -3.28 14.61
C THR A 49 -11.60 -3.70 13.37
N GLU A 50 -12.94 -3.84 13.44
CA GLU A 50 -13.74 -4.25 12.29
C GLU A 50 -13.82 -3.13 11.25
N ASP A 51 -13.97 -1.87 11.68
CA ASP A 51 -13.87 -0.70 10.79
C ASP A 51 -12.50 -0.65 10.09
N LEU A 52 -11.41 -0.85 10.85
CA LEU A 52 -10.07 -0.89 10.28
C LEU A 52 -9.90 -2.02 9.25
N ILE A 53 -10.35 -3.25 9.56
CA ILE A 53 -10.29 -4.39 8.64
C ILE A 53 -11.09 -4.08 7.36
N GLY A 54 -12.28 -3.50 7.50
CA GLY A 54 -13.12 -3.12 6.36
C GLY A 54 -12.44 -2.11 5.44
N ARG A 55 -11.81 -1.07 6.00
CA ARG A 55 -11.05 -0.08 5.21
C ARG A 55 -9.83 -0.65 4.52
N LEU A 56 -9.11 -1.54 5.20
CA LEU A 56 -7.97 -2.24 4.62
C LEU A 56 -8.41 -3.16 3.47
N ALA A 57 -9.54 -3.88 3.61
CA ALA A 57 -10.08 -4.70 2.54
C ALA A 57 -10.42 -3.85 1.30
N VAL A 58 -11.14 -2.73 1.47
CA VAL A 58 -11.45 -1.81 0.37
C VAL A 58 -10.17 -1.25 -0.28
N THR A 59 -9.14 -0.96 0.51
CA THR A 59 -7.86 -0.48 -0.01
C THR A 59 -7.16 -1.57 -0.82
N ILE A 60 -7.15 -2.81 -0.33
CA ILE A 60 -6.56 -3.95 -1.03
C ILE A 60 -7.27 -4.17 -2.36
N ASP A 61 -8.60 -4.15 -2.40
CA ASP A 61 -9.38 -4.29 -3.64
C ASP A 61 -8.99 -3.21 -4.66
N ARG A 62 -8.91 -1.94 -4.22
CA ARG A 62 -8.49 -0.83 -5.11
C ARG A 62 -7.05 -0.95 -5.61
N LEU A 63 -6.15 -1.49 -4.78
CA LEU A 63 -4.77 -1.74 -5.18
C LEU A 63 -4.70 -2.88 -6.20
N GLN A 64 -5.52 -3.92 -6.05
CA GLN A 64 -5.62 -5.00 -7.03
C GLN A 64 -6.16 -4.47 -8.38
N ASP A 65 -7.22 -3.67 -8.36
CA ASP A 65 -7.75 -3.01 -9.56
C ASP A 65 -6.68 -2.16 -10.27
N LEU A 66 -5.90 -1.41 -9.49
CA LEU A 66 -4.80 -0.60 -10.02
C LEU A 66 -3.71 -1.47 -10.66
N LEU A 67 -3.33 -2.58 -10.01
CA LEU A 67 -2.33 -3.51 -10.54
C LEU A 67 -2.81 -4.13 -11.85
N GLU A 68 -4.06 -4.58 -11.93
CA GLU A 68 -4.65 -5.12 -13.17
C GLU A 68 -4.67 -4.09 -14.31
N ALA A 69 -5.02 -2.83 -14.00
CA ALA A 69 -5.00 -1.74 -14.97
C ALA A 69 -3.57 -1.43 -15.47
N LEU A 70 -2.58 -1.50 -14.58
CA LEU A 70 -1.17 -1.31 -14.93
C LEU A 70 -0.64 -2.45 -15.80
N GLU A 71 -0.98 -3.70 -15.50
CA GLU A 71 -0.62 -4.86 -16.31
C GLU A 71 -1.25 -4.78 -17.70
N THR A 72 -2.54 -4.45 -17.78
CA THR A 72 -3.25 -4.25 -19.05
C THR A 72 -2.58 -3.17 -19.90
N ARG A 73 -2.22 -2.04 -19.28
CA ARG A 73 -1.53 -0.95 -19.98
C ARG A 73 -0.10 -1.32 -20.39
N SER A 74 0.61 -2.06 -19.56
CA SER A 74 1.96 -2.56 -19.88
C SER A 74 1.91 -3.47 -21.10
N ASN A 75 0.94 -4.39 -21.16
CA ASN A 75 0.78 -5.31 -22.29
C ASN A 75 0.32 -4.58 -23.55
N ALA A 76 -0.59 -3.60 -23.45
CA ALA A 76 -1.01 -2.79 -24.59
C ALA A 76 0.10 -1.88 -25.16
N THR A 77 1.09 -1.51 -24.34
CA THR A 77 2.25 -0.73 -24.80
C THR A 77 3.26 -1.64 -25.52
N ALA A 78 3.37 -2.92 -25.13
CA ALA A 78 4.25 -3.88 -25.78
C ALA A 78 3.78 -4.26 -27.21
N GLU A 79 2.47 -4.35 -27.45
CA GLU A 79 1.95 -4.67 -28.79
C GLU A 79 1.95 -3.48 -29.75
N ALA A 80 2.10 -2.24 -29.25
CA ALA A 80 2.15 -1.05 -30.11
C ALA A 80 3.53 -0.82 -30.76
N ASP A 81 4.59 -1.46 -30.24
CA ASP A 81 5.97 -1.31 -30.74
C ASP A 81 6.36 -2.38 -31.80
N GLU A 82 5.58 -3.46 -31.98
CA GLU A 82 5.87 -4.49 -32.99
C GLU A 82 5.32 -4.18 -34.39
N ASP A 83 4.35 -3.25 -34.52
CA ASP A 83 3.68 -2.96 -35.80
C ASP A 83 4.34 -1.84 -36.65
N ASN A 84 5.52 -1.34 -36.26
CA ASN A 84 6.24 -0.30 -37.00
C ASN A 84 7.50 -0.83 -37.70
N GLU A 85 7.37 -1.94 -38.45
CA GLU A 85 8.36 -2.29 -39.48
C GLU A 85 8.05 -1.46 -40.75
N PRO A 86 8.89 -0.49 -41.15
CA PRO A 86 8.69 0.22 -42.39
C PRO A 86 8.92 -0.75 -43.55
N THR A 87 7.83 -1.20 -44.16
CA THR A 87 7.87 -2.00 -45.39
C THR A 87 8.38 -1.08 -46.51
N ASN A 88 9.68 -1.06 -46.74
CA ASN A 88 10.28 -0.39 -47.89
C ASN A 88 9.87 -1.15 -49.16
N ALA A 89 8.99 -0.53 -49.96
CA ALA A 89 8.67 -0.90 -51.33
C ALA A 89 9.62 -0.24 -52.33
#